data_AF-A0A2W4X086-F1
#
_entry.id   AF-A0A2W4X086-F1
#
_cell.length_a   1.000
_cell.length_b   1.000
_cell.length_c   1.000
_cell.angle_alpha   90.00
_cell.angle_beta   90.00
_cell.angle_gamma   90.00
#
_symmetry.space_group_name_H-M   'P 1'
#
loop_
_entity.id
_entity.type
_entity.pdbx_description
1 polymer ?
#
loop_
_entity_poly.entity_id
_entity_poly.type
_entity_poly.pdbx_seq_one_letter_code
_entity_poly.pdbx_strand_id
1 'polypeptide(L)'
;MYNYYFVHKIVNEPSFLQFELNRLLQLERDIRASGPVAEAGWAIDTSGGKFARARPPRVKGNAIGKTIALSKVSGIEHRDWQLKIQRRNALQEIARRAISIQAMIDNPIWQPEGLNSSSPH
;
A
#
# COMPACT_ATOMS: atom_id res chain seq x y z
N MET A 1 -11.01 38.59 -4.10
CA MET A 1 -10.17 37.59 -4.79
C MET A 1 -9.16 37.06 -3.78
N TYR A 2 -9.41 35.89 -3.19
CA TYR A 2 -8.57 35.35 -2.11
C TYR A 2 -7.72 34.16 -2.57
N ASN A 3 -6.41 34.33 -2.42
CA ASN A 3 -5.37 33.35 -2.07
C ASN A 3 -5.20 32.06 -2.91
N TYR A 4 -4.42 32.16 -3.98
CA TYR A 4 -3.76 31.02 -4.64
C TYR A 4 -2.40 30.62 -4.01
N TYR A 5 -1.96 31.27 -2.93
CA TYR A 5 -0.61 31.05 -2.37
C TYR A 5 -0.53 30.05 -1.21
N PHE A 6 -1.67 29.52 -0.72
CA PHE A 6 -1.67 28.63 0.45
C PHE A 6 -1.54 27.14 0.11
N VAL A 7 -1.67 26.76 -1.16
CA VAL A 7 -1.66 25.34 -1.57
C VAL A 7 -0.27 24.84 -1.94
N HIS A 8 0.67 25.74 -2.27
CA HIS A 8 1.99 25.35 -2.78
C HIS A 8 3.10 25.21 -1.71
N LYS A 9 2.90 25.68 -0.48
CA LYS A 9 3.95 25.65 0.56
C LYS A 9 3.91 24.46 1.52
N ILE A 10 2.83 23.68 1.55
CA ILE A 10 2.69 22.56 2.51
C ILE A 10 3.38 21.29 2.00
N VAL A 11 3.74 21.22 0.72
CA VAL A 11 4.12 19.97 0.06
C VAL A 11 5.62 19.62 0.20
N ASN A 12 6.48 20.52 0.68
CA ASN A 12 7.94 20.36 0.50
C ASN A 12 8.81 20.70 1.73
N GLU A 13 8.29 20.53 2.94
CA GLU A 13 9.14 20.54 4.13
C GLU A 13 9.59 19.09 4.43
N PRO A 14 10.88 18.84 4.73
CA PRO A 14 11.36 17.52 5.17
C PRO A 14 10.53 16.94 6.32
N SER A 15 9.97 17.83 7.15
CA SER A 15 9.05 17.51 8.25
C SER A 15 7.73 16.88 7.79
N PHE A 16 7.16 17.30 6.65
CA PHE A 16 5.93 16.75 6.11
C PHE A 16 6.14 15.35 5.51
N LEU A 17 7.20 15.16 4.72
CA LEU A 17 7.53 13.85 4.15
C LEU A 17 7.82 12.84 5.25
N GLN A 18 8.57 13.24 6.28
CA GLN A 18 8.84 12.40 7.44
C GLN A 18 7.55 12.07 8.22
N PHE A 19 6.66 13.04 8.39
CA PHE A 19 5.36 12.83 9.03
C PHE A 19 4.49 11.83 8.25
N GLU A 20 4.35 11.99 6.94
CA GLU A 20 3.54 11.07 6.12
C GLU A 20 4.16 9.67 6.08
N LEU A 21 5.49 9.55 6.02
CA LEU A 21 6.16 8.26 6.15
C LEU A 21 5.82 7.59 7.49
N ASN A 22 5.93 8.31 8.60
CA ASN A 22 5.58 7.79 9.93
C ASN A 22 4.11 7.38 10.03
N ARG A 23 3.21 8.17 9.41
CA ARG A 23 1.77 7.86 9.33
C ARG A 23 1.51 6.59 8.53
N LEU A 24 2.17 6.40 7.39
CA LEU A 24 2.07 5.19 6.58
C LEU A 24 2.58 3.95 7.35
N LEU A 25 3.71 4.06 8.05
CA LEU A 25 4.24 2.98 8.90
C LEU A 25 3.34 2.66 10.09
N GLN A 26 2.62 3.65 10.63
CA GLN A 26 1.59 3.40 11.65
C GLN A 26 0.40 2.65 11.05
N LEU A 27 -0.13 3.10 9.91
CA LEU A 27 -1.23 2.42 9.21
C LEU A 27 -0.88 0.98 8.84
N GLU A 28 0.37 0.72 8.43
CA GLU A 28 0.85 -0.63 8.17
C GLU A 28 0.73 -1.52 9.40
N ARG A 29 1.20 -1.03 10.55
CA ARG A 29 1.12 -1.75 11.84
C ARG A 29 -0.33 -2.00 12.24
N ASP A 30 -1.20 -1.01 12.11
CA ASP A 30 -2.62 -1.12 12.47
C ASP A 30 -3.34 -2.16 11.59
N ILE A 31 -3.07 -2.16 10.28
CA ILE A 31 -3.65 -3.14 9.35
C ILE A 31 -3.15 -4.55 9.68
N ARG A 32 -1.86 -4.73 9.96
CA ARG A 32 -1.30 -6.03 10.37
C ARG A 32 -1.90 -6.52 11.69
N ALA A 33 -2.18 -5.62 12.63
CA ALA A 33 -2.84 -5.94 13.89
C ALA A 33 -4.35 -6.24 13.72
N SER A 34 -4.99 -5.71 12.66
CA SER A 34 -6.44 -5.87 12.43
C SER A 34 -6.89 -7.28 12.03
N GLY A 35 -5.95 -8.19 11.76
CA GLY A 35 -6.23 -9.60 11.50
C GLY A 35 -5.50 -10.19 10.30
N PRO A 36 -5.88 -11.41 9.89
CA PRO A 36 -5.17 -12.14 8.85
C PRO A 36 -5.18 -11.42 7.50
N VAL A 37 -4.09 -11.60 6.76
CA VAL A 37 -3.84 -11.03 5.43
C VAL A 37 -3.73 -12.16 4.43
N ALA A 38 -4.34 -12.02 3.25
CA ALA A 38 -4.17 -13.00 2.18
C ALA A 38 -2.76 -12.91 1.61
N GLU A 39 -2.18 -14.06 1.25
CA GLU A 39 -0.91 -14.10 0.53
C GLU A 39 -1.02 -13.49 -0.88
N ALA A 40 0.13 -13.18 -1.46
CA ALA A 40 0.21 -12.62 -2.81
C ALA A 40 -0.42 -13.56 -3.85
N GLY A 41 -1.16 -12.98 -4.79
CA GLY A 41 -1.74 -13.70 -5.93
C GLY A 41 -2.97 -14.58 -5.64
N TRP A 42 -3.39 -14.70 -4.37
CA TRP A 42 -4.71 -15.25 -4.05
C TRP A 42 -5.84 -14.35 -4.56
N ALA A 43 -6.92 -14.96 -5.05
CA ALA A 43 -8.09 -14.25 -5.59
C ALA A 43 -9.40 -14.93 -5.18
N ILE A 44 -10.49 -14.16 -5.15
CA ILE A 44 -11.84 -14.70 -4.99
C ILE A 44 -12.45 -14.88 -6.38
N ASP A 45 -13.01 -16.07 -6.59
CA ASP A 45 -13.75 -16.44 -7.77
C ASP A 45 -15.23 -16.62 -7.43
N THR A 46 -16.08 -15.87 -8.12
CA THR A 46 -17.54 -15.90 -7.98
C THR A 46 -18.23 -16.38 -9.26
N SER A 47 -17.49 -16.94 -10.23
CA SER A 47 -18.05 -17.43 -11.50
C SER A 47 -19.11 -18.52 -11.35
N GLY A 48 -19.15 -19.21 -10.20
CA GLY A 48 -20.20 -20.15 -9.81
C GLY A 48 -21.54 -19.50 -9.39
N GLY A 49 -21.67 -18.18 -9.51
CA GLY A 49 -22.87 -17.41 -9.20
C GLY A 49 -23.17 -17.36 -7.70
N LYS A 50 -23.79 -18.41 -7.17
CA LYS A 50 -24.23 -18.47 -5.76
C LYS A 50 -23.09 -18.77 -4.78
N PHE A 51 -22.04 -19.45 -5.24
CA PHE A 51 -20.94 -19.89 -4.40
C PHE A 51 -19.63 -19.22 -4.78
N ALA A 52 -18.82 -18.90 -3.78
CA ALA A 52 -17.50 -18.31 -3.96
C ALA A 52 -16.38 -19.30 -3.64
N ARG A 53 -15.21 -19.09 -4.24
CA ARG A 53 -14.00 -19.88 -4.02
C ARG A 53 -12.80 -18.95 -3.86
N ALA A 54 -11.91 -19.21 -2.91
CA ALA A 54 -10.59 -18.60 -2.90
C ALA A 54 -9.65 -19.47 -3.74
N ARG A 55 -9.10 -18.89 -4.80
CA ARG A 55 -8.16 -19.53 -5.71
C ARG A 55 -6.72 -19.14 -5.34
N PRO A 56 -5.81 -20.11 -5.24
CA PRO A 56 -4.40 -19.84 -5.02
C PRO A 56 -3.75 -19.19 -6.26
N PRO A 57 -2.60 -18.53 -6.09
CA PRO A 57 -1.79 -18.04 -7.20
C PRO A 57 -1.44 -19.16 -8.18
N ARG A 58 -1.28 -18.78 -9.45
CA ARG A 58 -0.85 -19.69 -10.53
C ARG A 58 0.52 -19.26 -11.05
N VAL A 59 1.41 -20.23 -11.24
CA VAL A 59 2.72 -20.04 -11.88
C VAL A 59 2.82 -21.01 -13.05
N LYS A 60 3.08 -20.49 -14.25
CA LYS A 60 3.13 -21.27 -15.50
C LYS A 60 1.88 -22.14 -15.72
N GLY A 61 0.69 -21.60 -15.38
CA GLY A 61 -0.59 -22.30 -15.50
C GLY A 61 -0.96 -23.20 -14.32
N ASN A 62 0.01 -23.59 -13.49
CA ASN A 62 -0.18 -24.50 -12.36
C ASN A 62 -0.52 -23.75 -11.07
N ALA A 63 -1.51 -24.22 -10.33
CA ALA A 63 -1.90 -23.65 -9.05
C ALA A 63 -0.88 -24.00 -7.95
N ILE A 64 -0.38 -22.99 -7.24
CA ILE A 64 0.49 -23.17 -6.07
C ILE A 64 -0.40 -23.20 -4.83
N GLY A 65 -1.08 -24.32 -4.61
CA GLY A 65 -1.96 -24.53 -3.48
C GLY A 65 -3.31 -25.13 -3.84
N LYS A 66 -4.17 -25.28 -2.84
CA LYS A 66 -5.51 -25.83 -3.00
C LYS A 66 -6.55 -24.70 -3.06
N THR A 67 -7.55 -24.87 -3.92
CA THR A 67 -8.71 -23.97 -3.94
C THR A 67 -9.54 -24.21 -2.68
N ILE A 68 -9.98 -23.13 -2.03
CA ILE A 68 -10.79 -23.18 -0.80
C ILE A 68 -12.22 -22.78 -1.17
N ALA A 69 -13.21 -23.59 -0.79
CA ALA A 69 -14.61 -23.23 -0.95
C ALA A 69 -15.01 -22.20 0.13
N LEU A 70 -15.66 -21.10 -0.28
CA LEU A 70 -16.09 -20.01 0.61
C LEU A 70 -17.61 -19.99 0.80
N SER A 71 -18.24 -21.14 0.61
CA SER A 71 -19.69 -21.30 0.67
C SER A 71 -20.40 -20.26 -0.21
N LYS A 72 -21.44 -19.60 0.31
CA LYS A 72 -22.27 -18.65 -0.44
C LYS A 72 -21.55 -17.31 -0.62
N VAL A 73 -21.71 -16.70 -1.80
CA VAL A 73 -21.35 -15.29 -2.02
C VAL A 73 -22.06 -14.42 -0.97
N SER A 74 -21.31 -13.47 -0.40
CA SER A 74 -21.73 -12.62 0.72
C SER A 74 -21.94 -13.34 2.06
N GLY A 75 -21.60 -14.63 2.16
CA GLY A 75 -21.50 -15.36 3.41
C GLY A 75 -20.31 -14.92 4.27
N ILE A 76 -20.24 -15.43 5.51
CA ILE A 76 -19.18 -15.09 6.47
C ILE A 76 -17.80 -15.39 5.91
N GLU A 77 -17.59 -16.58 5.35
CA GLU A 77 -16.31 -17.01 4.77
C GLU A 77 -15.91 -16.14 3.57
N HIS A 78 -16.87 -15.79 2.70
CA HIS A 78 -16.63 -14.90 1.58
C HIS A 78 -16.19 -13.51 2.05
N ARG A 79 -16.89 -12.93 3.03
CA ARG A 79 -16.55 -11.60 3.58
C ARG A 79 -15.20 -11.61 4.29
N ASP A 80 -14.90 -12.65 5.05
CA ASP A 80 -13.60 -12.81 5.71
C ASP A 80 -12.47 -12.83 4.69
N TRP A 81 -12.61 -13.59 3.60
CA TRP A 81 -11.63 -13.59 2.51
C TRP A 81 -11.53 -12.25 1.78
N GLN A 82 -12.64 -11.53 1.60
CA GLN A 82 -12.62 -10.18 1.05
C GLN A 82 -11.78 -9.25 1.93
N LEU A 83 -11.97 -9.30 3.26
CA LEU A 83 -11.19 -8.52 4.21
C LEU A 83 -9.70 -8.87 4.17
N LYS A 84 -9.37 -10.17 4.12
CA LYS A 84 -7.97 -10.64 3.98
C LYS A 84 -7.30 -10.07 2.72
N ILE A 85 -8.01 -10.05 1.59
CA ILE A 85 -7.50 -9.48 0.32
C ILE A 85 -7.42 -7.96 0.38
N GLN A 86 -8.42 -7.29 0.97
CA GLN A 86 -8.41 -5.83 1.14
C GLN A 86 -7.22 -5.38 1.98
N ARG A 87 -6.96 -6.05 3.12
CA ARG A 87 -5.78 -5.79 3.95
C ARG A 87 -4.48 -5.97 3.15
N ARG A 88 -4.36 -7.05 2.37
CA ARG A 88 -3.20 -7.29 1.51
C ARG A 88 -2.98 -6.15 0.53
N ASN A 89 -4.02 -5.74 -0.17
CA ASN A 89 -3.94 -4.67 -1.16
C ASN A 89 -3.58 -3.33 -0.51
N ALA A 90 -4.14 -3.03 0.67
CA ALA A 90 -3.80 -1.84 1.43
C ALA A 90 -2.33 -1.84 1.88
N LEU A 91 -1.81 -2.97 2.35
CA LEU A 91 -0.39 -3.10 2.71
C LEU A 91 0.54 -2.90 1.50
N GLN A 92 0.18 -3.44 0.34
CA GLN A 92 0.94 -3.24 -0.91
C GLN A 92 0.94 -1.77 -1.34
N GLU A 93 -0.20 -1.08 -1.19
CA GLU A 93 -0.33 0.34 -1.47
C GLU A 93 0.54 1.19 -0.53
N ILE A 94 0.49 0.90 0.77
CA ILE A 94 1.30 1.57 1.78
C ILE A 94 2.79 1.39 1.48
N ALA A 95 3.22 0.15 1.21
CA ALA A 95 4.62 -0.13 0.88
C ALA A 95 5.09 0.65 -0.35
N ARG A 96 4.26 0.72 -1.41
CA ARG A 96 4.61 1.50 -2.61
C ARG A 96 4.78 2.98 -2.30
N ARG A 97 3.86 3.57 -1.52
CA ARG A 97 3.92 4.98 -1.14
C ARG A 97 5.09 5.28 -0.22
N ALA A 98 5.36 4.42 0.74
CA ALA A 98 6.50 4.55 1.65
C ALA A 98 7.83 4.56 0.89
N ILE A 99 8.00 3.69 -0.12
CA ILE A 99 9.18 3.69 -0.98
C ILE A 99 9.34 5.02 -1.72
N SER A 100 8.25 5.53 -2.31
CA SER A 100 8.27 6.81 -3.02
C SER A 100 8.62 7.99 -2.11
N ILE A 101 8.06 8.03 -0.89
CA ILE A 101 8.36 9.10 0.08
C ILE A 101 9.79 8.99 0.60
N GLN A 102 10.26 7.78 0.92
CA GLN A 102 11.63 7.56 1.35
C GLN A 102 12.62 8.02 0.27
N ALA A 103 12.36 7.72 -1.00
CA ALA A 103 13.19 8.19 -2.10
C ALA A 103 13.23 9.73 -2.21
N MET A 104 12.11 10.41 -1.93
CA MET A 104 12.07 11.89 -1.89
C MET A 104 12.83 12.48 -0.70
N ILE A 105 12.87 11.76 0.43
CA ILE A 105 13.66 12.14 1.62
C ILE A 105 15.16 11.94 1.34
N ASP A 106 15.53 10.80 0.77
CA ASP A 106 16.92 10.41 0.53
C ASP A 106 17.57 11.27 -0.57
N ASN A 107 16.83 11.55 -1.65
CA ASN A 107 17.26 12.36 -2.77
C ASN A 107 16.26 13.50 -3.00
N PRO A 108 16.32 14.56 -2.18
CA PRO A 108 15.45 15.71 -2.37
C PRO A 108 15.79 16.35 -3.72
N ILE A 109 14.82 16.33 -4.63
CA ILE A 109 14.91 16.89 -6.01
C ILE A 109 15.27 18.39 -6.00
N TRP A 110 15.25 19.03 -4.83
CA TRP A 110 15.45 20.46 -4.61
C TRP A 110 16.80 20.82 -3.97
N GLN A 111 17.86 20.03 -4.12
CA GLN A 111 19.20 20.56 -3.85
C GLN A 111 19.57 21.53 -4.98
N PRO A 112 19.67 22.85 -4.75
CA PRO A 112 20.29 23.71 -5.74
C PRO A 112 21.74 23.23 -5.90
N GLU A 113 22.13 22.87 -7.12
CA GLU A 113 23.53 22.72 -7.47
C GLU A 113 24.23 24.06 -7.15
N GLY A 114 24.91 24.16 -6.01
CA GLY A 114 25.59 25.42 -5.68
C GLY A 114 25.91 25.77 -4.23
N LEU A 115 25.69 24.91 -3.24
CA LEU A 115 26.20 25.15 -1.88
C LEU A 115 27.39 24.23 -1.54
N ASN A 116 28.27 24.00 -2.51
CA ASN A 116 29.66 23.70 -2.19
C ASN A 116 30.34 25.04 -1.84
N SER A 117 30.24 25.41 -0.57
CA SER A 117 31.07 26.43 0.04
C SER A 117 32.53 25.96 0.08
N SER A 118 33.23 26.06 -1.03
CA SER A 118 34.69 26.10 -1.06
C SER A 118 35.12 27.56 -1.18
N SER A 119 35.22 28.23 -0.04
CA SER A 119 36.10 29.39 0.10
C SER A 119 37.48 28.88 0.52
N PRO A 120 38.51 28.93 -0.33
CA PRO A 120 39.88 29.03 0.13
C PRO A 120 40.27 30.50 0.22
N HIS A 121 40.89 30.82 1.35
CA HIS A 121 41.60 32.07 1.65
C HIS A 121 42.66 32.44 0.61
#